data_AF-A0A7X8GSP9-F1
#
_entry.id   AF-A0A7X8GSP9-F1
#
_cell.length_a   1.000
_cell.length_b   1.000
_cell.length_c   1.000
_cell.angle_alpha   90.00
_cell.angle_beta   90.00
_cell.angle_gamma   90.00
#
_symmetry.space_group_name_H-M   'P 1'
#
loop_
_entity.id
_entity.type
_entity.pdbx_description
1 polymer ?
#
loop_
_entity_poly.entity_id
_entity_poly.type
_entity_poly.pdbx_seq_one_letter_code
_entity_poly.pdbx_strand_id
1 'polypeptide(L)'
;MSVLLTAVATLGAIGAGSAAILFLVGQRFKVEEDPRAEEVQEALPAANCGGCGFPGCASFAVACVKAETLDGLNCPVGGQETMDRVATILGQTAPVTTKKIAVVRCEGTCDNRPRLNQYDGVSNCAIAAALYGGDTGCSFG
;
A
#
# COMPACT_ATOMS: atom_id res chain seq x y z
N MET A 1 27.55 28.34 -36.37
CA MET A 1 27.07 29.23 -35.29
C MET A 1 25.54 29.34 -35.27
N SER A 2 24.89 29.54 -36.42
CA SER A 2 23.41 29.60 -36.56
C SER A 2 22.67 28.34 -36.11
N VAL A 3 23.12 27.15 -36.52
CA VAL A 3 22.46 25.87 -36.18
C VAL A 3 22.42 25.60 -34.67
N LEU A 4 23.49 25.97 -33.95
CA LEU A 4 23.57 25.85 -32.49
C LEU A 4 22.57 26.79 -31.80
N LEU A 5 22.51 28.05 -32.25
CA LEU A 5 21.58 29.04 -31.72
C LEU A 5 20.12 28.64 -31.98
N THR A 6 19.80 28.13 -33.17
CA THR A 6 18.44 27.67 -33.48
C THR A 6 18.06 26.44 -32.66
N ALA A 7 18.98 25.49 -32.45
CA ALA A 7 18.71 24.30 -31.64
C ALA A 7 18.46 24.66 -30.16
N VAL A 8 19.24 25.59 -29.60
CA VAL A 8 19.03 26.07 -28.23
C VAL A 8 17.72 26.83 -28.10
N ALA A 9 17.39 27.69 -29.07
CA ALA A 9 16.16 28.46 -29.07
C ALA A 9 14.91 27.56 -29.18
N THR A 10 14.94 26.52 -30.01
CA THR A 10 13.79 25.61 -30.16
C THR A 10 13.59 24.74 -28.93
N LEU A 11 14.66 24.16 -28.36
CA LEU A 11 14.58 23.42 -27.10
C LEU A 11 14.10 24.29 -25.94
N GLY A 12 14.61 25.53 -25.85
CA GLY A 12 14.18 26.50 -24.85
C GLY A 12 12.70 26.87 -24.97
N ALA A 13 12.22 27.11 -26.20
CA ALA A 13 10.81 27.42 -26.45
C ALA A 13 9.88 26.25 -26.09
N ILE A 14 10.26 25.02 -26.45
CA ILE A 14 9.49 23.82 -26.09
C ILE A 14 9.50 23.62 -24.58
N GLY A 15 10.65 23.76 -23.92
CA GLY A 15 10.76 23.64 -22.47
C GLY A 15 9.92 24.68 -21.73
N ALA A 16 10.02 25.95 -22.10
CA ALA A 16 9.25 27.03 -21.51
C ALA A 16 7.75 26.87 -21.75
N GLY A 17 7.34 26.51 -22.97
CA GLY A 17 5.95 26.23 -23.30
C GLY A 17 5.38 25.07 -22.49
N SER A 18 6.13 23.96 -22.40
CA SER A 18 5.71 22.79 -21.62
C SER A 18 5.60 23.11 -20.14
N ALA A 19 6.55 23.85 -19.57
CA ALA A 19 6.52 24.28 -18.18
C ALA A 19 5.31 25.18 -17.87
N ALA A 20 5.00 26.14 -18.76
CA ALA A 20 3.84 27.01 -18.61
C ALA A 20 2.52 26.23 -18.63
N ILE A 21 2.39 25.26 -19.56
CA ILE A 21 1.21 24.40 -19.64
C ILE A 21 1.08 23.55 -18.38
N LEU A 22 2.14 22.89 -17.93
CA LEU A 22 2.12 22.07 -16.71
C LEU A 22 1.79 22.89 -15.47
N PHE A 23 2.33 24.11 -15.36
CA PHE A 23 2.02 25.01 -14.25
C PHE A 23 0.54 25.43 -14.24
N LEU A 24 0.00 25.85 -15.38
CA LEU A 24 -1.41 26.23 -15.50
C LEU A 24 -2.34 25.07 -15.18
N VAL A 25 -2.07 23.88 -15.73
CA VAL A 25 -2.85 22.67 -15.45
C VAL A 25 -2.72 22.29 -13.97
N GLY A 26 -1.51 22.25 -13.43
CA GLY A 26 -1.26 21.91 -12.02
C GLY A 26 -2.00 22.84 -11.06
N GLN A 27 -2.03 24.14 -11.33
CA GLN A 27 -2.77 25.09 -10.50
C GLN A 27 -4.29 24.97 -10.68
N ARG A 28 -4.76 24.67 -11.90
CA ARG A 28 -6.19 24.57 -12.21
C ARG A 28 -6.83 23.29 -11.65
N PHE A 29 -6.07 22.20 -11.58
CA PHE A 29 -6.51 20.89 -11.08
C PHE A 29 -5.93 20.55 -9.71
N LYS A 30 -5.40 21.54 -8.98
CA LYS A 30 -4.94 21.33 -7.60
C LYS A 30 -6.13 20.91 -6.74
N VAL A 31 -6.07 19.68 -6.22
CA VAL A 31 -7.05 19.18 -5.25
C VAL A 31 -6.66 19.73 -3.89
N GLU A 32 -7.60 20.35 -3.19
CA GLU A 32 -7.42 20.75 -1.79
C GLU A 32 -7.48 19.49 -0.92
N GLU A 33 -6.33 19.09 -0.38
CA GLU A 33 -6.23 18.00 0.58
C GLU A 33 -6.37 18.55 1.99
N ASP A 34 -7.05 17.80 2.88
CA ASP A 34 -7.11 18.15 4.30
C ASP A 34 -5.69 18.05 4.87
N PRO A 35 -5.13 19.13 5.46
CA PRO A 35 -3.76 19.15 5.95
C PRO A 35 -3.48 18.06 7.00
N ARG A 36 -4.51 17.60 7.71
CA ARG A 36 -4.40 16.50 8.68
C ARG A 36 -4.04 15.17 8.01
N ALA A 37 -4.32 14.99 6.73
CA ALA A 37 -3.95 13.77 6.01
C ALA A 37 -2.43 13.63 5.88
N GLU A 38 -1.73 14.75 5.67
CA GLU A 38 -0.27 14.77 5.61
C GLU A 38 0.33 14.49 7.00
N GLU A 39 -0.17 15.15 8.04
CA GLU A 39 0.25 14.92 9.43
C GLU A 39 0.05 13.47 9.86
N VAL A 40 -1.13 12.89 9.55
CA VAL A 40 -1.41 11.48 9.82
C VAL A 40 -0.47 10.58 9.01
N GLN A 41 -0.21 10.89 7.75
CA GLN A 41 0.70 10.12 6.91
C GLN A 41 2.13 10.12 7.46
N GLU A 42 2.62 11.25 7.95
CA GLU A 42 3.94 11.37 8.59
C GLU A 42 4.04 10.56 9.89
N ALA A 43 2.93 10.42 10.63
CA ALA A 43 2.87 9.58 11.81
C ALA A 43 2.89 8.06 11.47
N LEU A 44 2.57 7.68 10.23
CA LEU A 44 2.58 6.29 9.78
C LEU A 44 3.99 5.79 9.42
N PRO A 45 4.24 4.47 9.41
CA PRO A 45 5.56 3.90 9.13
C PRO A 45 6.05 4.04 7.66
N ALA A 46 5.29 4.72 6.79
CA ALA A 46 5.54 4.86 5.35
C ALA A 46 5.83 3.55 4.58
N ALA A 47 5.42 2.39 5.13
CA ALA A 47 5.78 1.08 4.60
C ALA A 47 5.01 0.66 3.33
N ASN A 48 3.85 1.27 3.05
CA ASN A 48 3.00 0.97 1.87
C ASN A 48 2.73 -0.54 1.66
N CYS A 49 2.55 -1.29 2.75
CA CYS A 49 2.47 -2.75 2.73
C CYS A 49 1.08 -3.34 2.45
N GLY A 50 0.03 -2.51 2.41
CA GLY A 50 -1.35 -2.97 2.22
C GLY A 50 -1.98 -3.75 3.39
N GLY A 51 -1.27 -3.95 4.50
CA GLY A 51 -1.77 -4.76 5.63
C GLY A 51 -3.03 -4.21 6.30
N CYS A 52 -3.29 -2.90 6.18
CA CYS A 52 -4.51 -2.26 6.68
C CYS A 52 -5.69 -2.33 5.68
N GLY A 53 -5.51 -2.94 4.50
CA GLY A 53 -6.53 -3.03 3.45
C GLY A 53 -6.56 -1.83 2.48
N PHE A 54 -5.64 -0.87 2.63
CA PHE A 54 -5.51 0.30 1.76
C PHE A 54 -4.25 0.21 0.88
N PRO A 55 -4.27 0.71 -0.37
CA PRO A 55 -3.13 0.61 -1.30
C PRO A 55 -1.80 1.21 -0.79
N GLY A 56 -1.87 2.19 0.11
CA GLY A 56 -0.69 2.83 0.71
C GLY A 56 -0.99 3.67 1.94
N CYS A 57 0.06 4.14 2.61
CA CYS A 57 -0.04 4.93 3.83
C CYS A 57 -0.81 6.24 3.61
N ALA A 58 -0.60 6.91 2.48
CA ALA A 58 -1.35 8.12 2.09
C ALA A 58 -2.86 7.86 2.01
N SER A 59 -3.26 6.78 1.32
CA SER A 59 -4.68 6.42 1.20
C SER A 59 -5.32 6.03 2.54
N PHE A 60 -4.55 5.40 3.42
CA PHE A 60 -5.00 5.09 4.77
C PHE A 60 -5.15 6.35 5.63
N ALA A 61 -4.22 7.29 5.54
CA ALA A 61 -4.28 8.57 6.25
C ALA A 61 -5.53 9.37 5.85
N VAL A 62 -5.81 9.48 4.55
CA VAL A 62 -7.03 10.11 4.04
C VAL A 62 -8.29 9.40 4.55
N ALA A 63 -8.28 8.06 4.63
CA ALA A 63 -9.40 7.30 5.18
C ALA A 63 -9.62 7.58 6.67
N CYS A 64 -8.54 7.69 7.45
CA CYS A 64 -8.61 8.02 8.88
C CYS A 64 -9.16 9.44 9.10
N VAL A 65 -8.72 10.41 8.31
CA VAL A 65 -9.20 11.81 8.40
C VAL A 65 -10.69 11.92 8.05
N LYS A 66 -11.16 11.14 7.08
CA LYS A 66 -12.56 11.14 6.63
C LYS A 66 -13.50 10.32 7.52
N ALA A 67 -12.96 9.45 8.37
CA ALA A 67 -13.77 8.57 9.20
C ALA A 67 -14.30 9.31 10.44
N GLU A 68 -15.56 9.06 10.77
CA GLU A 68 -16.17 9.55 12.02
C GLU A 68 -15.56 8.90 13.25
N THR A 69 -15.10 7.65 13.11
CA THR A 69 -14.43 6.86 14.17
C THR A 69 -13.25 6.08 13.58
N LEU A 70 -12.26 5.76 14.41
CA LEU A 70 -11.13 4.90 14.03
C LEU A 70 -11.44 3.39 14.16
N ASP A 71 -12.71 3.02 14.37
CA ASP A 71 -13.11 1.63 14.51
C ASP A 71 -12.90 0.86 13.20
N GLY A 72 -12.18 -0.26 13.30
CA GLY A 72 -11.80 -1.05 12.13
C GLY A 72 -10.66 -0.46 11.29
N LEU A 73 -10.14 0.74 11.64
CA LEU A 73 -8.98 1.35 11.01
C LEU A 73 -7.75 1.14 11.89
N ASN A 74 -6.84 0.27 11.45
CA ASN A 74 -5.62 -0.02 12.19
C ASN A 74 -4.46 -0.28 11.22
N CYS A 75 -3.29 0.30 11.51
CA CYS A 75 -2.05 -0.05 10.85
C CYS A 75 -1.40 -1.25 11.57
N PRO A 76 -1.46 -2.49 11.02
CA PRO A 76 -0.93 -3.67 11.72
C PRO A 76 0.59 -3.64 11.90
N VAL A 77 1.30 -2.91 11.02
CA VAL A 77 2.76 -2.77 11.07
C VAL A 77 3.19 -1.77 12.15
N GLY A 78 2.50 -0.63 12.23
CA GLY A 78 2.76 0.39 13.26
C GLY A 78 2.21 0.01 14.64
N GLY A 79 1.13 -0.77 14.68
CA GLY A 79 0.49 -1.21 15.91
C GLY A 79 -0.17 -0.06 16.69
N GLN A 80 -0.42 -0.31 17.97
CA GLN A 80 -1.17 0.61 18.83
C GLN A 80 -0.49 1.97 18.98
N GLU A 81 0.83 2.00 19.17
CA GLU A 81 1.58 3.25 19.37
C GLU A 81 1.42 4.21 18.18
N THR A 82 1.50 3.70 16.96
CA THR A 82 1.23 4.50 15.75
C THR A 82 -0.20 5.00 15.73
N MET A 83 -1.18 4.15 16.04
CA MET A 83 -2.59 4.53 16.01
C MET A 83 -2.96 5.54 17.11
N ASP A 84 -2.30 5.49 18.27
CA ASP A 84 -2.49 6.47 19.35
C ASP A 84 -2.02 7.87 18.93
N ARG A 85 -0.89 7.94 18.21
CA ARG A 85 -0.39 9.20 17.62
C ARG A 85 -1.35 9.73 16.56
N VAL A 86 -1.83 8.87 15.67
CA VAL A 86 -2.84 9.23 14.64
C VAL A 86 -4.13 9.74 15.29
N ALA A 87 -4.60 9.07 16.34
CA ALA A 87 -5.79 9.49 17.08
C ALA A 87 -5.60 10.85 17.76
N THR A 88 -4.40 11.09 18.31
CA THR A 88 -4.03 12.39 18.90
C THR A 88 -4.12 13.52 17.87
N ILE A 89 -3.60 13.31 16.66
CA ILE A 89 -3.67 14.29 15.55
C ILE A 89 -5.12 14.58 15.16
N LEU A 90 -5.97 13.55 15.16
CA LEU A 90 -7.37 13.66 14.77
C LEU A 90 -8.31 14.09 15.91
N GLY A 91 -7.81 14.24 17.13
CA GLY A 91 -8.63 14.53 18.31
C GLY A 91 -9.59 13.39 18.67
N GLN A 92 -9.27 12.15 18.29
CA GLN A 92 -10.06 10.96 18.56
C GLN A 92 -9.31 10.01 19.52
N THR A 93 -9.96 8.91 19.91
CA THR A 93 -9.33 7.81 20.64
C THR A 93 -9.19 6.59 19.74
N ALA A 94 -7.98 6.02 19.66
CA ALA A 94 -7.76 4.79 18.92
C ALA A 94 -8.35 3.58 19.69
N PRO A 95 -9.10 2.69 19.02
CA PRO A 95 -9.56 1.46 19.65
C PRO A 95 -8.36 0.55 19.92
N VAL A 96 -8.32 -0.03 21.12
CA VAL A 96 -7.27 -1.00 21.50
C VAL A 96 -7.44 -2.27 20.68
N THR A 97 -6.49 -2.53 19.78
CA THR A 97 -6.52 -3.72 18.94
C THR A 97 -5.42 -4.70 19.33
N THR A 98 -5.79 -5.96 19.55
CA THR A 98 -4.82 -7.03 19.82
C THR A 98 -3.94 -7.27 18.60
N LYS A 99 -2.62 -7.23 18.79
CA LYS A 99 -1.64 -7.53 17.73
C LYS A 99 -1.89 -8.95 17.20
N LYS A 100 -2.28 -9.05 15.93
CA LYS A 100 -2.35 -10.34 15.23
C LYS A 100 -0.98 -10.67 14.67
N ILE A 101 -0.52 -11.89 14.93
CA ILE A 101 0.72 -12.42 14.37
C ILE A 101 0.37 -13.59 13.45
N ALA A 102 0.95 -13.59 12.24
CA ALA A 102 0.88 -14.74 11.37
C ALA A 102 1.76 -15.85 11.97
N VAL A 103 1.20 -17.05 12.15
CA VAL A 103 1.92 -18.21 12.66
C VAL A 103 1.84 -19.34 11.64
N VAL A 104 2.99 -19.89 11.27
CA VAL A 104 3.07 -21.08 10.42
C VAL A 104 2.83 -22.29 11.33
N ARG A 105 1.61 -22.84 11.27
CA ARG A 105 1.19 -23.95 12.15
C ARG A 105 1.83 -25.30 11.82
N CYS A 106 2.39 -25.45 10.62
CA CYS A 106 3.04 -26.67 10.15
C CYS A 106 4.58 -26.61 10.20
N GLU A 107 5.15 -25.56 10.81
CA GLU A 107 6.60 -25.27 10.84
C GLU A 107 7.26 -25.04 9.47
N GLY A 108 6.57 -25.33 8.36
CA GLY A 108 6.98 -25.00 6.99
C GLY A 108 8.12 -25.87 6.43
N THR A 109 8.51 -26.93 7.13
CA THR A 109 9.56 -27.87 6.67
C THR A 109 8.97 -29.02 5.87
N CYS A 110 9.73 -29.59 4.94
CA CYS A 110 9.31 -30.79 4.20
C CYS A 110 9.07 -32.00 5.13
N ASP A 111 9.74 -32.03 6.28
CA ASP A 111 9.59 -33.08 7.29
C ASP A 111 8.23 -33.00 7.99
N ASN A 112 7.76 -31.79 8.31
CA ASN A 112 6.49 -31.57 9.01
C ASN A 112 5.30 -31.30 8.08
N ARG A 113 5.56 -31.14 6.77
CA ARG A 113 4.57 -30.96 5.70
C ARG A 113 4.82 -31.98 4.58
N PRO A 114 4.71 -33.30 4.84
CA PRO A 114 4.95 -34.32 3.83
C PRO A 114 3.94 -34.22 2.69
N ARG A 115 4.38 -34.54 1.46
CA ARG A 115 3.50 -34.65 0.29
C ARG A 115 2.64 -35.92 0.45
N LEU A 116 1.32 -35.76 0.49
CA LEU A 116 0.36 -36.85 0.60
C LEU A 116 -0.10 -37.35 -0.77
N ASN A 117 0.10 -36.56 -1.83
CA ASN A 117 -0.27 -36.94 -3.18
C ASN A 117 0.73 -36.40 -4.21
N GLN A 118 0.62 -36.88 -5.44
CA GLN A 118 1.38 -36.40 -6.59
C GLN A 118 0.41 -36.02 -7.69
N TYR A 119 0.53 -34.80 -8.21
CA TYR A 119 -0.22 -34.38 -9.39
C TYR A 119 0.29 -35.10 -10.63
N ASP A 120 -0.60 -35.79 -11.34
CA ASP A 120 -0.33 -36.42 -12.63
C ASP A 120 -1.33 -35.89 -13.67
N GLY A 121 -1.02 -34.72 -14.23
CA GLY A 121 -1.85 -34.03 -15.20
C GLY A 121 -1.09 -32.95 -15.96
N VAL A 122 -1.80 -32.16 -16.76
CA VAL A 122 -1.18 -31.09 -17.56
C VAL A 122 -0.52 -30.07 -16.64
N SER A 123 0.75 -29.74 -16.90
CA SER A 123 1.57 -28.83 -16.10
C SER A 123 1.06 -27.38 -16.15
N ASN A 124 -0.05 -27.11 -15.45
CA ASN A 124 -0.71 -25.82 -15.35
C ASN A 124 -1.19 -25.61 -13.91
N CYS A 125 -0.67 -24.58 -13.24
CA CYS A 125 -0.98 -24.27 -11.86
C CYS A 125 -2.47 -24.01 -11.63
N ALA A 126 -3.17 -23.41 -12.60
CA ALA A 126 -4.61 -23.15 -12.49
C ALA A 126 -5.42 -24.45 -12.53
N ILE A 127 -5.00 -25.44 -13.34
CA ILE A 127 -5.67 -26.75 -13.42
C ILE A 127 -5.39 -27.58 -12.18
N ALA A 128 -4.13 -27.59 -11.70
CA ALA A 128 -3.77 -28.30 -10.47
C ALA A 128 -4.50 -27.74 -9.24
N ALA A 129 -4.57 -26.42 -9.10
CA ALA A 129 -5.26 -25.75 -7.99
C ALA A 129 -6.80 -25.94 -8.00
N ALA A 130 -7.38 -26.25 -9.16
CA ALA A 130 -8.81 -26.54 -9.26
C ALA A 130 -9.19 -27.93 -8.72
N LEU A 131 -8.24 -28.86 -8.63
CA LEU A 131 -8.48 -30.24 -8.19
C LEU A 131 -8.35 -30.39 -6.67
N TYR A 132 -7.35 -29.74 -6.06
CA TYR A 132 -7.11 -29.79 -4.62
C TYR A 132 -6.25 -28.61 -4.15
N GLY A 133 -6.33 -28.28 -2.85
CA GLY A 133 -5.70 -27.10 -2.25
C GLY A 133 -4.19 -27.19 -1.97
N GLY A 134 -3.50 -28.16 -2.55
CA GLY A 134 -2.09 -28.48 -2.27
C GLY A 134 -1.84 -29.97 -2.03
N ASP A 135 -0.62 -30.37 -2.29
CA ASP A 135 -0.17 -31.76 -2.30
C ASP A 135 0.33 -32.26 -0.93
N THR A 136 0.24 -31.41 0.09
CA THR A 136 0.80 -31.68 1.41
C THR A 136 -0.26 -31.89 2.48
N GLY A 137 0.14 -32.49 3.60
CA GLY A 137 -0.74 -32.74 4.75
C GLY A 137 -1.03 -31.53 5.64
N CYS A 138 -0.60 -30.31 5.29
CA CYS A 138 -0.90 -29.15 6.12
C CYS A 138 -2.36 -28.71 5.94
N SER A 139 -3.18 -28.87 6.98
CA SER A 139 -4.58 -28.43 7.00
C SER A 139 -4.77 -26.91 7.08
N PHE A 140 -3.70 -26.17 7.37
CA PHE A 140 -3.71 -24.71 7.49
C PHE A 140 -3.17 -23.97 6.26
N GLY A 141 -2.76 -24.72 5.21
CA GLY A 141 -2.09 -24.20 4.01
C GLY A 141 -0.75 -24.89 3.76
#